data_AF-A0A7V5MQJ3-F1
#
_entry.id   AF-A0A7V5MQJ3-F1
#
_cell.length_a   1.000
_cell.length_b   1.000
_cell.length_c   1.000
_cell.angle_alpha   90.00
_cell.angle_beta   90.00
_cell.angle_gamma   90.00
#
_symmetry.space_group_name_H-M   'P 1'
#
loop_
_entity.id
_entity.type
_entity.pdbx_description
1 polymer ?
#
loop_
_entity_poly.entity_id
_entity_poly.type
_entity_poly.pdbx_seq_one_letter_code
_entity_poly.pdbx_strand_id
1 'polypeptide(L)'
;DIVRSEQERVEQTASAMNQMVASSQEIAGSAARVATAAREADDQAGRSRDEAAAVRAGMQHLVDQVRQSAAVVARLAEESRNIGAVIDVIRGIAEQTNLLALNAAIEAARAGEQGRGFAVVADEVRSLANRTHESTGEIQAIIEQLQSGASEAADVMGAVEQGVSDGREKVERTVASLESIALAIRDISSHVDQIAAASEEQTSVASEINENVLAIRSLAEQAAQGAERTQDAGAAVRQISRELGERVAVFRID
;
A
#
# COMPACT_ATOMS: atom_id res chain seq x y z
N ASP A 1 29.43 41.38 46.62
CA ASP A 1 28.17 40.63 46.43
C ASP A 1 27.58 40.76 45.04
N ILE A 2 27.29 41.96 44.52
CA ILE A 2 26.74 42.15 43.15
C ILE A 2 27.63 41.54 42.06
N VAL A 3 28.94 41.79 42.09
CA VAL A 3 29.89 41.25 41.09
C VAL A 3 29.94 39.72 41.10
N ARG A 4 29.89 39.09 42.28
CA ARG A 4 29.89 37.62 42.41
C ARG A 4 28.59 37.04 41.85
N SER A 5 27.45 37.66 42.15
CA SER A 5 26.15 37.25 41.62
C SER A 5 26.07 37.37 40.10
N GLU A 6 26.63 38.44 39.51
CA GLU A 6 26.67 38.59 38.04
C GLU A 6 27.59 37.56 37.36
N GLN A 7 28.74 37.22 37.96
CA GLN A 7 29.59 36.14 37.44
C GLN A 7 28.88 34.78 37.42
N GLU A 8 28.13 34.44 38.48
CA GLU A 8 27.34 33.20 38.54
C GLU A 8 26.26 33.16 37.44
N ARG A 9 25.58 34.29 37.16
CA ARG A 9 24.57 34.39 36.10
C ARG A 9 25.17 34.24 34.70
N VAL A 10 26.36 34.82 34.49
CA VAL A 10 27.12 34.70 33.24
C VAL A 10 27.53 33.24 33.00
N GLU A 11 28.05 32.54 34.02
CA GLU A 11 28.43 31.13 33.90
C GLU A 11 27.23 30.21 33.64
N GLN A 12 26.09 30.48 34.29
CA GLN A 12 24.84 29.76 34.00
C GLN A 12 24.39 29.99 32.54
N THR A 13 24.48 31.23 32.05
CA THR A 13 24.09 31.55 30.68
C THR A 13 25.00 30.88 29.65
N ALA A 14 26.32 30.91 29.86
CA ALA A 14 27.27 30.22 29.00
C ALA A 14 27.05 28.70 28.98
N SER A 15 26.76 28.10 30.14
CA SER A 15 26.41 26.68 30.23
C SER A 15 25.13 26.37 29.44
N ALA A 16 24.08 27.19 29.59
CA ALA A 16 22.84 27.03 28.84
C ALA A 16 23.04 27.15 27.32
N MET A 17 23.91 28.06 26.85
CA MET A 17 24.24 28.19 25.43
C MET A 17 25.00 26.97 24.89
N ASN A 18 25.94 26.41 25.65
CA ASN A 18 26.59 25.15 25.26
C ASN A 18 25.60 23.98 25.18
N GLN A 19 24.65 23.91 26.10
CA GLN A 19 23.56 22.93 26.02
C GLN A 19 22.65 23.16 24.81
N MET A 20 22.38 24.41 24.45
CA MET A 20 21.60 24.77 23.26
C MET A 20 22.31 24.34 21.97
N VAL A 21 23.63 24.54 21.86
CA VAL A 21 24.43 24.04 20.74
C VAL A 21 24.35 22.52 20.63
N ALA A 22 24.57 21.80 21.74
CA ALA A 22 24.52 20.35 21.75
C ALA A 22 23.13 19.82 21.34
N SER A 23 22.06 20.41 21.90
CA SER A 23 20.67 20.03 21.55
C SER A 23 20.34 20.34 20.09
N SER A 24 20.80 21.47 19.55
CA SER A 24 20.59 21.83 18.14
C SER A 24 21.29 20.85 17.19
N GLN A 25 22.51 20.42 17.53
CA GLN A 25 23.23 19.39 16.78
C GLN A 25 22.52 18.03 16.82
N GLU A 26 21.96 17.65 17.97
CA GLU A 26 21.15 16.43 18.09
C GLU A 26 19.86 16.50 17.26
N ILE A 27 19.20 17.66 17.21
CA ILE A 27 18.01 17.89 16.37
C ILE A 27 18.39 17.77 14.89
N ALA A 28 19.48 18.40 14.44
CA ALA A 28 19.98 18.28 13.07
C ALA A 28 20.30 16.83 12.69
N GLY A 29 20.98 16.09 13.58
CA GLY A 29 21.24 14.66 13.38
C GLY A 29 19.97 13.82 13.33
N SER A 30 18.94 14.18 14.11
CA SER A 30 17.63 13.52 14.07
C SER A 30 16.88 13.81 12.78
N ALA A 31 16.90 15.07 12.31
CA ALA A 31 16.35 15.47 11.03
C ALA A 31 16.98 14.67 9.88
N ALA A 32 18.30 14.50 9.86
CA ALA A 32 19.00 13.69 8.87
C ALA A 32 18.53 12.22 8.86
N ARG A 33 18.29 11.61 10.03
CA ARG A 33 17.74 10.25 10.11
C ARG A 33 16.32 10.16 9.57
N VAL A 34 15.47 11.15 9.87
CA VAL A 34 14.11 11.23 9.31
C VAL A 34 14.16 11.40 7.79
N ALA A 35 15.10 12.20 7.26
CA ALA A 35 15.30 12.35 5.82
C ALA A 35 15.58 11.00 5.14
N THR A 36 16.47 10.19 5.71
CA THR A 36 16.80 8.86 5.19
C THR A 36 15.59 7.94 5.24
N ALA A 37 14.87 7.89 6.37
CA ALA A 37 13.67 7.08 6.50
C ALA A 37 12.56 7.50 5.51
N ALA A 38 12.40 8.81 5.27
CA ALA A 38 11.48 9.33 4.27
C ALA A 38 11.85 8.86 2.85
N ARG A 39 13.12 8.89 2.47
CA ARG A 39 13.59 8.37 1.16
C ARG A 39 13.36 6.87 1.01
N GLU A 40 13.62 6.09 2.04
CA GLU A 40 13.36 4.64 2.04
C GLU A 40 11.86 4.35 1.88
N ALA A 41 11.00 5.13 2.55
CA ALA A 41 9.56 5.01 2.42
C ALA A 41 9.08 5.40 1.00
N ASP A 42 9.67 6.42 0.37
CA ASP A 42 9.35 6.81 -1.01
C ASP A 42 9.72 5.71 -2.01
N ASP A 43 10.92 5.14 -1.88
CA ASP A 43 11.37 4.03 -2.72
C ASP A 43 10.48 2.79 -2.54
N GLN A 44 10.10 2.46 -1.29
CA GLN A 44 9.17 1.36 -1.02
C GLN A 44 7.79 1.63 -1.63
N ALA A 45 7.27 2.86 -1.54
CA ALA A 45 6.02 3.23 -2.18
C ALA A 45 6.11 3.12 -3.71
N GLY A 46 7.25 3.50 -4.30
CA GLY A 46 7.55 3.31 -5.72
C GLY A 46 7.48 1.84 -6.14
N ARG A 47 8.18 0.95 -5.44
CA ARG A 47 8.14 -0.50 -5.70
C ARG A 47 6.73 -1.08 -5.58
N SER A 48 5.97 -0.67 -4.56
CA SER A 48 4.58 -1.11 -4.40
C SER A 48 3.67 -0.62 -5.53
N ARG A 49 3.94 0.54 -6.14
CA ARG A 49 3.23 0.99 -7.35
C ARG A 49 3.54 0.11 -8.56
N ASP A 50 4.80 -0.29 -8.73
CA ASP A 50 5.20 -1.17 -9.81
C ASP A 50 4.58 -2.57 -9.67
N GLU A 51 4.56 -3.11 -8.44
CA GLU A 51 3.86 -4.36 -8.13
C GLU A 51 2.35 -4.26 -8.42
N ALA A 52 1.71 -3.16 -8.01
CA ALA A 52 0.30 -2.92 -8.31
C ALA A 52 0.04 -2.83 -9.82
N ALA A 53 0.94 -2.24 -10.60
CA ALA A 53 0.86 -2.20 -12.05
C ALA A 53 1.00 -3.60 -12.68
N ALA A 54 1.90 -4.43 -12.15
CA ALA A 54 2.05 -5.82 -12.58
C ALA A 54 0.80 -6.66 -12.26
N VAL A 55 0.21 -6.48 -11.07
CA VAL A 55 -1.05 -7.13 -10.69
C VAL A 55 -2.18 -6.72 -11.63
N ARG A 56 -2.29 -5.43 -11.97
CA ARG A 56 -3.29 -4.93 -12.94
C ARG A 56 -3.12 -5.58 -14.32
N ALA A 57 -1.89 -5.72 -14.79
CA ALA A 57 -1.60 -6.40 -16.06
C ALA A 57 -1.97 -7.89 -16.00
N GLY A 58 -1.65 -8.57 -14.90
CA GLY A 58 -2.03 -9.97 -14.68
C GLY A 58 -3.55 -10.18 -14.64
N MET A 59 -4.28 -9.26 -14.01
CA MET A 59 -5.75 -9.25 -14.00
C MET A 59 -6.32 -9.09 -15.42
N GLN A 60 -5.76 -8.19 -16.24
CA GLN A 60 -6.20 -8.03 -17.63
C GLN A 60 -5.99 -9.32 -18.43
N HIS A 61 -4.83 -9.96 -18.29
CA HIS A 61 -4.55 -11.23 -18.94
C HIS A 61 -5.52 -12.34 -18.49
N LEU A 62 -5.86 -12.37 -17.20
CA LEU A 62 -6.81 -13.34 -16.66
C LEU A 62 -8.22 -13.15 -17.26
N VAL A 63 -8.68 -11.90 -17.43
CA VAL A 63 -9.95 -11.61 -18.12
C VAL A 63 -9.93 -12.15 -19.54
N ASP A 64 -8.85 -11.93 -20.28
CA ASP A 64 -8.74 -12.39 -21.67
C ASP A 64 -8.78 -13.93 -21.75
N GLN A 65 -8.10 -14.63 -20.83
CA GLN A 65 -8.14 -16.08 -20.73
C GLN A 65 -9.53 -16.63 -20.35
N VAL A 66 -10.23 -15.96 -19.44
CA VAL A 66 -11.60 -16.32 -19.04
C VAL A 66 -12.54 -16.15 -20.22
N ARG A 67 -12.45 -15.04 -20.97
CA ARG A 67 -13.25 -14.81 -22.18
C ARG A 67 -13.00 -15.84 -23.26
N GLN A 68 -11.74 -16.22 -23.48
CA GLN A 68 -11.40 -17.29 -24.42
C GLN A 68 -12.02 -18.62 -23.98
N SER A 69 -11.93 -18.95 -22.69
CA SER A 69 -12.50 -20.17 -22.14
C SER A 69 -14.03 -20.19 -22.25
N ALA A 70 -14.68 -19.05 -21.97
CA ALA A 70 -16.13 -18.88 -22.11
C ALA A 70 -16.59 -19.10 -23.56
N ALA A 71 -15.82 -18.62 -24.55
CA ALA A 71 -16.11 -18.87 -25.96
C ALA A 71 -16.02 -20.36 -26.34
N VAL A 72 -15.05 -21.10 -25.77
CA VAL A 72 -14.93 -22.55 -25.98
C VAL A 72 -16.10 -23.30 -25.35
N VAL A 73 -16.48 -22.94 -24.12
CA VAL A 73 -17.63 -23.54 -23.42
C VAL A 73 -18.94 -23.24 -24.14
N ALA A 74 -19.13 -22.02 -24.64
CA ALA A 74 -20.29 -21.64 -25.43
C ALA A 74 -20.40 -22.47 -26.72
N ARG A 75 -19.27 -22.72 -27.39
CA ARG A 75 -19.22 -23.59 -28.57
C ARG A 75 -19.56 -25.04 -28.22
N LEU A 76 -19.02 -25.57 -27.13
CA LEU A 76 -19.35 -26.91 -26.64
C LEU A 76 -20.86 -27.05 -26.37
N ALA A 77 -21.48 -26.04 -25.73
CA ALA A 77 -22.92 -26.03 -25.47
C ALA A 77 -23.76 -25.98 -26.75
N GLU A 78 -23.28 -25.33 -27.81
CA GLU A 78 -23.91 -25.34 -29.13
C GLU A 78 -23.76 -26.70 -29.83
N GLU A 79 -22.55 -27.26 -29.83
CA GLU A 79 -22.27 -28.58 -30.41
C GLU A 79 -23.07 -29.68 -29.71
N SER A 80 -23.18 -29.66 -28.38
CA SER A 80 -24.02 -30.61 -27.62
C SER A 80 -25.50 -30.46 -27.96
N ARG A 81 -26.01 -29.25 -28.23
CA ARG A 81 -27.39 -29.05 -28.71
C ARG A 81 -27.59 -29.66 -30.10
N ASN A 82 -26.64 -29.48 -31.00
CA ASN A 82 -26.69 -30.07 -32.34
C ASN A 82 -26.67 -31.60 -32.28
N ILE A 83 -25.86 -32.20 -31.40
CA ILE A 83 -25.85 -33.66 -31.19
C ILE A 83 -27.20 -34.14 -30.64
N GLY A 84 -27.78 -33.44 -29.66
CA GLY A 84 -29.12 -33.76 -29.13
C GLY A 84 -30.18 -33.83 -30.24
N ALA A 85 -30.19 -32.84 -31.14
CA ALA A 85 -31.11 -32.83 -32.28
C ALA A 85 -30.91 -34.03 -33.23
N VAL A 86 -29.66 -34.48 -33.44
CA VAL A 86 -29.37 -35.68 -34.24
C VAL A 86 -29.85 -36.95 -33.54
N ILE A 87 -29.65 -37.05 -32.22
CA ILE A 87 -30.11 -38.18 -31.40
C ILE A 87 -31.63 -38.29 -31.41
N ASP A 88 -32.35 -37.17 -31.37
CA ASP A 88 -33.81 -37.14 -31.52
C ASP A 88 -34.27 -37.73 -32.86
N VAL A 89 -33.57 -37.44 -33.96
CA VAL A 89 -33.86 -38.04 -35.26
C VAL A 89 -33.60 -39.54 -35.27
N ILE A 90 -32.47 -40.00 -34.71
CA ILE A 90 -32.13 -41.43 -34.64
C ILE A 90 -33.16 -42.20 -33.80
N ARG A 91 -33.57 -41.63 -32.67
CA ARG A 91 -34.62 -42.18 -31.81
C ARG A 91 -35.94 -42.33 -32.58
N GLY A 92 -36.33 -41.31 -33.35
CA GLY A 92 -37.49 -41.37 -34.22
C GLY A 92 -37.38 -42.45 -35.31
N ILE A 93 -36.20 -42.62 -35.91
CA ILE A 93 -35.92 -43.70 -36.89
C ILE A 93 -36.04 -45.08 -36.22
N ALA A 94 -35.51 -45.24 -35.00
CA ALA A 94 -35.59 -46.50 -34.25
C ALA A 94 -37.04 -46.86 -33.93
N GLU A 95 -37.86 -45.89 -33.50
CA GLU A 95 -39.30 -46.10 -33.25
C GLU A 95 -40.06 -46.48 -34.53
N GLN A 96 -39.80 -45.79 -35.65
CA GLN A 96 -40.39 -46.14 -36.95
C GLN A 96 -39.97 -47.53 -37.41
N THR A 97 -38.69 -47.89 -37.23
CA THR A 97 -38.17 -49.22 -37.58
C THR A 97 -38.80 -50.31 -36.73
N ASN A 98 -39.02 -50.05 -35.43
CA ASN A 98 -39.72 -50.95 -34.52
C ASN A 98 -41.18 -51.19 -34.95
N LEU A 99 -41.89 -50.13 -35.36
CA LEU A 99 -43.25 -50.21 -35.90
C LEU A 99 -43.30 -50.98 -37.23
N LEU A 100 -42.35 -50.74 -38.14
CA LEU A 100 -42.25 -51.46 -39.40
C LEU A 100 -41.97 -52.96 -39.18
N ALA A 101 -41.06 -53.29 -38.26
CA ALA A 101 -40.73 -54.66 -37.88
C ALA A 101 -41.95 -55.38 -37.27
N LEU A 102 -42.71 -54.69 -36.42
CA LEU A 102 -43.95 -55.23 -35.87
C LEU A 102 -44.97 -55.56 -36.97
N ASN A 103 -45.19 -54.65 -37.92
CA ASN A 103 -46.09 -54.90 -39.04
C ASN A 103 -45.62 -56.09 -39.90
N ALA A 104 -44.31 -56.20 -40.15
CA ALA A 104 -43.74 -57.34 -40.87
C ALA A 104 -43.92 -58.67 -40.11
N ALA A 105 -43.75 -58.67 -38.79
CA ALA A 105 -43.98 -59.86 -37.95
C ALA A 105 -45.46 -60.30 -37.98
N ILE A 106 -46.39 -59.33 -37.94
CA ILE A 106 -47.83 -59.61 -38.07
C ILE A 106 -48.14 -60.24 -39.44
N GLU A 107 -47.61 -59.69 -40.53
CA GLU A 107 -47.88 -60.21 -41.87
C GLU A 107 -47.20 -61.56 -42.11
N ALA A 108 -46.02 -61.78 -41.55
CA ALA A 108 -45.34 -63.07 -41.56
C ALA A 108 -46.14 -64.16 -40.82
N ALA A 109 -46.73 -63.83 -39.66
CA ALA A 109 -47.64 -64.73 -38.95
C ALA A 109 -48.90 -65.05 -39.77
N ARG A 110 -49.40 -64.07 -40.53
CA ARG A 110 -50.57 -64.22 -41.41
C ARG A 110 -50.31 -65.15 -42.61
N ALA A 111 -49.06 -65.21 -43.10
CA ALA A 111 -48.64 -66.10 -44.18
C ALA A 111 -48.40 -67.56 -43.74
N GLY A 112 -48.50 -67.88 -42.44
CA GLY A 112 -48.36 -69.23 -41.91
C GLY A 112 -46.95 -69.81 -42.12
N GLU A 113 -46.87 -71.07 -42.57
CA GLU A 113 -45.58 -71.78 -42.78
C GLU A 113 -44.67 -71.09 -43.81
N GLN A 114 -45.23 -70.39 -44.80
CA GLN A 114 -44.44 -69.67 -45.82
C GLN A 114 -43.78 -68.39 -45.28
N GLY A 115 -44.30 -67.84 -44.17
CA GLY A 115 -43.80 -66.62 -43.52
C GLY A 115 -42.72 -66.85 -42.46
N ARG A 116 -42.40 -68.11 -42.11
CA ARG A 116 -41.49 -68.43 -40.99
C ARG A 116 -40.12 -67.75 -41.08
N GLY A 117 -39.51 -67.72 -42.27
CA GLY A 117 -38.22 -67.05 -42.47
C GLY A 117 -38.32 -65.53 -42.31
N PHE A 118 -39.42 -64.92 -42.77
CA PHE A 118 -39.69 -63.49 -42.61
C PHE A 118 -39.97 -63.11 -41.15
N ALA A 119 -40.64 -63.97 -40.39
CA ALA A 119 -40.92 -63.74 -38.98
C ALA A 119 -39.63 -63.61 -38.15
N VAL A 120 -38.64 -64.49 -38.40
CA VAL A 120 -37.33 -64.43 -37.72
C VAL A 120 -36.59 -63.13 -38.03
N VAL A 121 -36.61 -62.70 -39.30
CA VAL A 121 -35.98 -61.42 -39.70
C VAL A 121 -36.70 -60.23 -39.06
N ALA A 122 -38.04 -60.25 -39.01
CA ALA A 122 -38.82 -59.19 -38.39
C ALA A 122 -38.53 -59.07 -36.88
N ASP A 123 -38.42 -60.18 -36.15
CA ASP A 123 -38.06 -60.18 -34.73
C ASP A 123 -36.64 -59.66 -34.49
N GLU A 124 -35.67 -60.03 -35.35
CA GLU A 124 -34.29 -59.53 -35.27
C GLU A 124 -34.22 -58.01 -35.51
N VAL A 125 -34.93 -57.51 -36.54
CA VAL A 125 -35.02 -56.06 -36.81
C VAL A 125 -35.68 -55.34 -35.63
N ARG A 126 -36.72 -55.92 -35.02
CA ARG A 126 -37.39 -55.36 -33.84
C ARG A 126 -36.44 -55.28 -32.64
N SER A 127 -35.67 -56.33 -32.40
CA SER A 127 -34.64 -56.38 -31.36
C SER A 127 -33.58 -55.28 -31.57
N LEU A 128 -33.10 -55.12 -32.81
CA LEU A 128 -32.11 -54.12 -33.16
C LEU A 128 -32.65 -52.68 -33.00
N ALA A 129 -33.92 -52.46 -33.37
CA ALA A 129 -34.60 -51.18 -33.19
C ALA A 129 -34.75 -50.81 -31.71
N ASN A 130 -35.13 -51.77 -30.85
CA ASN A 130 -35.21 -51.56 -29.40
C ASN A 130 -33.84 -51.25 -28.78
N ARG A 131 -32.79 -52.00 -29.16
CA ARG A 131 -31.41 -51.71 -28.71
C ARG A 131 -30.95 -50.32 -29.15
N THR A 132 -31.29 -49.91 -30.38
CA THR A 132 -30.97 -48.56 -30.88
C THR A 132 -31.68 -47.50 -30.04
N HIS A 133 -32.96 -47.69 -29.73
CA HIS A 133 -33.75 -46.78 -28.90
C HIS A 133 -33.14 -46.62 -27.49
N GLU A 134 -32.79 -47.74 -26.84
CA GLU A 134 -32.12 -47.75 -25.54
C GLU A 134 -30.79 -46.99 -25.57
N SER A 135 -29.91 -47.29 -26.54
CA SER A 135 -28.63 -46.59 -26.68
C SER A 135 -28.80 -45.09 -26.98
N THR A 136 -29.79 -44.70 -27.78
CA THR A 136 -30.08 -43.26 -27.99
C THR A 136 -30.54 -42.56 -26.71
N GLY A 137 -31.28 -43.26 -25.84
CA GLY A 137 -31.67 -42.73 -24.53
C GLY A 137 -30.48 -42.52 -23.60
N GLU A 138 -29.53 -43.47 -23.58
CA GLU A 138 -28.27 -43.32 -22.82
C GLU A 138 -27.44 -42.14 -23.34
N ILE A 139 -27.29 -42.00 -24.66
CA ILE A 139 -26.54 -40.88 -25.26
C ILE A 139 -27.24 -39.55 -24.95
N GLN A 140 -28.57 -39.48 -25.01
CA GLN A 140 -29.33 -38.28 -24.67
C GLN A 140 -29.04 -37.82 -23.23
N ALA A 141 -29.02 -38.74 -22.27
CA ALA A 141 -28.68 -38.43 -20.88
C ALA A 141 -27.24 -37.86 -20.73
N ILE A 142 -26.28 -38.40 -21.49
CA ILE A 142 -24.90 -37.87 -21.51
C ILE A 142 -24.88 -36.45 -22.10
N ILE A 143 -25.64 -36.19 -23.16
CA ILE A 143 -25.74 -34.86 -23.78
C ILE A 143 -26.37 -33.84 -22.82
N GLU A 144 -27.41 -34.22 -22.08
CA GLU A 144 -28.02 -33.36 -21.06
C GLU A 144 -27.03 -33.02 -19.93
N GLN A 145 -26.23 -34.00 -19.49
CA GLN A 145 -25.16 -33.75 -18.52
C GLN A 145 -24.08 -32.80 -19.07
N LEU A 146 -23.68 -32.97 -20.34
CA LEU A 146 -22.72 -32.07 -21.00
C LEU A 146 -23.26 -30.65 -21.10
N GLN A 147 -24.53 -30.47 -21.47
CA GLN A 147 -25.18 -29.16 -21.55
C GLN A 147 -25.26 -28.50 -20.17
N SER A 148 -25.64 -29.24 -19.14
CA SER A 148 -25.66 -28.74 -17.75
C SER A 148 -24.27 -28.32 -17.29
N GLY A 149 -23.25 -29.16 -17.52
CA GLY A 149 -21.87 -28.86 -17.14
C GLY A 149 -21.30 -27.65 -17.89
N ALA A 150 -21.65 -27.47 -19.17
CA ALA A 150 -21.28 -26.29 -19.93
C ALA A 150 -21.94 -25.01 -19.39
N SER A 151 -23.23 -25.08 -18.99
CA SER A 151 -23.91 -23.95 -18.36
C SER A 151 -23.25 -23.55 -17.03
N GLU A 152 -22.98 -24.52 -16.16
CA GLU A 152 -22.32 -24.28 -14.87
C GLU A 152 -20.93 -23.68 -15.06
N ALA A 153 -20.15 -24.18 -16.03
CA ALA A 153 -18.84 -23.62 -16.36
C ALA A 153 -18.94 -22.16 -16.83
N ALA A 154 -19.97 -21.83 -17.63
CA ALA A 154 -20.21 -20.46 -18.07
C ALA A 154 -20.56 -19.52 -16.91
N ASP A 155 -21.39 -19.96 -15.96
CA ASP A 155 -21.75 -19.19 -14.77
C ASP A 155 -20.53 -18.90 -13.90
N VAL A 156 -19.68 -19.91 -13.66
CA VAL A 156 -18.42 -19.75 -12.92
C VAL A 156 -17.48 -18.77 -13.63
N MET A 157 -17.36 -18.84 -14.96
CA MET A 157 -16.54 -17.90 -15.72
C MET A 157 -17.06 -16.47 -15.62
N GLY A 158 -18.38 -16.26 -15.64
CA GLY A 158 -18.98 -14.94 -15.41
C GLY A 158 -18.68 -14.40 -14.01
N ALA A 159 -18.76 -15.24 -12.98
CA ALA A 159 -18.41 -14.86 -11.61
C ALA A 159 -16.92 -14.47 -11.47
N VAL A 160 -16.02 -15.18 -12.17
CA VAL A 160 -14.59 -14.85 -12.21
C VAL A 160 -14.37 -13.49 -12.90
N GLU A 161 -15.03 -13.21 -14.02
CA GLU A 161 -14.90 -11.91 -14.71
C GLU A 161 -15.32 -10.74 -13.79
N GLN A 162 -16.42 -10.90 -13.05
CA GLN A 162 -16.84 -9.92 -12.05
C GLN A 162 -15.81 -9.77 -10.91
N GLY A 163 -15.32 -10.89 -10.37
CA GLY A 163 -14.31 -10.86 -9.31
C GLY A 163 -13.01 -10.18 -9.72
N VAL A 164 -12.60 -10.31 -10.99
CA VAL A 164 -11.44 -9.61 -11.53
C VAL A 164 -11.72 -8.12 -11.68
N SER A 165 -12.92 -7.72 -12.12
CA SER A 165 -13.32 -6.30 -12.18
C SER A 165 -13.23 -5.63 -10.81
N ASP A 166 -13.79 -6.27 -9.77
CA ASP A 166 -13.72 -5.77 -8.39
C ASP A 166 -12.26 -5.71 -7.87
N GLY A 167 -11.46 -6.72 -8.24
CA GLY A 167 -10.02 -6.74 -7.94
C GLY A 167 -9.28 -5.54 -8.56
N ARG A 168 -9.65 -5.18 -9.79
CA ARG A 168 -9.08 -4.03 -10.51
C ARG A 168 -9.37 -2.72 -9.80
N GLU A 169 -10.61 -2.50 -9.37
CA GLU A 169 -11.01 -1.29 -8.62
C GLU A 169 -10.21 -1.17 -7.32
N LYS A 170 -10.03 -2.29 -6.59
CA LYS A 170 -9.22 -2.30 -5.36
C LYS A 170 -7.77 -1.93 -5.64
N VAL A 171 -7.18 -2.44 -6.72
CA VAL A 171 -5.82 -2.08 -7.12
C VAL A 171 -5.72 -0.59 -7.46
N GLU A 172 -6.68 -0.03 -8.19
CA GLU A 172 -6.72 1.41 -8.50
C GLU A 172 -6.78 2.27 -7.23
N ARG A 173 -7.59 1.88 -6.23
CA ARG A 173 -7.65 2.55 -4.93
C ARG A 173 -6.33 2.46 -4.16
N THR A 174 -5.66 1.31 -4.20
CA THR A 174 -4.34 1.13 -3.59
C THR A 174 -3.31 2.05 -4.24
N VAL A 175 -3.30 2.17 -5.58
CA VAL A 175 -2.39 3.08 -6.30
C VAL A 175 -2.63 4.53 -5.89
N ALA A 176 -3.88 4.99 -5.81
CA ALA A 176 -4.20 6.35 -5.37
C ALA A 176 -3.75 6.63 -3.92
N SER A 177 -3.82 5.60 -3.06
CA SER A 177 -3.35 5.69 -1.67
C SER A 177 -1.82 5.80 -1.60
N LEU A 178 -1.11 5.02 -2.42
CA LEU A 178 0.35 5.10 -2.54
C LEU A 178 0.81 6.46 -3.08
N GLU A 179 0.07 7.07 -4.02
CA GLU A 179 0.35 8.42 -4.51
C GLU A 179 0.18 9.48 -3.41
N SER A 180 -0.85 9.33 -2.58
CA SER A 180 -1.07 10.21 -1.42
C SER A 180 0.04 10.06 -0.37
N ILE A 181 0.52 8.84 -0.15
CA ILE A 181 1.66 8.56 0.74
C ILE A 181 2.93 9.22 0.19
N ALA A 182 3.21 9.09 -1.11
CA ALA A 182 4.39 9.72 -1.74
C ALA A 182 4.33 11.26 -1.70
N LEU A 183 3.14 11.86 -1.73
CA LEU A 183 2.97 13.30 -1.49
C LEU A 183 3.32 13.67 -0.04
N ALA A 184 2.76 12.95 0.94
CA ALA A 184 3.04 13.19 2.35
C ALA A 184 4.53 13.02 2.71
N ILE A 185 5.22 12.05 2.09
CA ILE A 185 6.66 11.84 2.28
C ILE A 185 7.50 13.00 1.73
N ARG A 186 7.08 13.60 0.61
CA ARG A 186 7.73 14.79 0.06
C ARG A 186 7.56 16.00 0.99
N ASP A 187 6.38 16.19 1.57
CA ASP A 187 6.16 17.24 2.57
C ASP A 187 7.02 17.03 3.81
N ILE A 188 7.12 15.78 4.30
CA ILE A 188 8.02 15.42 5.42
C ILE A 188 9.47 15.78 5.08
N SER A 189 9.94 15.46 3.88
CA SER A 189 11.31 15.78 3.45
C SER A 189 11.54 17.29 3.42
N SER A 190 10.57 18.08 2.93
CA SER A 190 10.65 19.54 2.97
C SER A 190 10.70 20.09 4.40
N HIS A 191 9.94 19.52 5.33
CA HIS A 191 9.98 19.94 6.74
C HIS A 191 11.30 19.58 7.40
N VAL A 192 11.87 18.43 7.06
CA VAL A 192 13.17 18.00 7.55
C VAL A 192 14.27 18.98 7.12
N ASP A 193 14.26 19.44 5.87
CA ASP A 193 15.21 20.43 5.38
C ASP A 193 15.08 21.77 6.15
N GLN A 194 13.85 22.20 6.44
CA GLN A 194 13.60 23.39 7.26
C GLN A 194 14.09 23.24 8.70
N ILE A 195 13.88 22.07 9.32
CA ILE A 195 14.33 21.79 10.69
C ILE A 195 15.87 21.76 10.74
N ALA A 196 16.52 21.17 9.73
CA ALA A 196 17.98 21.16 9.65
C ALA A 196 18.55 22.57 9.54
N ALA A 197 18.01 23.40 8.63
CA ALA A 197 18.41 24.79 8.47
C ALA A 197 18.19 25.60 9.77
N ALA A 198 17.04 25.46 10.41
CA ALA A 198 16.74 26.15 11.68
C ALA A 198 17.68 25.71 12.83
N SER A 199 18.09 24.44 12.85
CA SER A 199 19.03 23.91 13.86
C SER A 199 20.45 24.44 13.64
N GLU A 200 20.87 24.59 12.38
CA GLU A 200 22.15 25.24 12.03
C GLU A 200 22.14 26.72 12.43
N GLU A 201 21.04 27.44 12.18
CA GLU A 201 20.87 28.82 12.62
C GLU A 201 20.90 28.94 14.15
N GLN A 202 20.17 28.09 14.87
CA GLN A 202 20.20 28.05 16.34
C GLN A 202 21.60 27.78 16.89
N THR A 203 22.36 26.91 16.24
CA THR A 203 23.76 26.64 16.60
C THR A 203 24.61 27.90 16.44
N SER A 204 24.47 28.60 15.32
CA SER A 204 25.19 29.86 15.06
C SER A 204 24.84 30.94 16.10
N VAL A 205 23.54 31.15 16.36
CA VAL A 205 23.06 32.16 17.33
C VAL A 205 23.52 31.82 18.74
N ALA A 206 23.45 30.55 19.16
CA ALA A 206 23.92 30.12 20.48
C ALA A 206 25.43 30.34 20.64
N SER A 207 26.24 30.09 19.61
CA SER A 207 27.67 30.40 19.61
C SER A 207 27.93 31.91 19.74
N GLU A 208 27.21 32.74 18.99
CA GLU A 208 27.33 34.20 19.08
C GLU A 208 26.94 34.73 20.47
N ILE A 209 25.84 34.22 21.05
CA ILE A 209 25.45 34.60 22.42
C ILE A 209 26.52 34.16 23.42
N ASN A 210 27.10 32.97 23.26
CA ASN A 210 28.17 32.50 24.13
C ASN A 210 29.40 33.42 24.06
N GLU A 211 29.80 33.89 22.87
CA GLU A 211 30.87 34.89 22.73
C GLU A 211 30.52 36.22 23.41
N ASN A 212 29.28 36.71 23.24
CA ASN A 212 28.80 37.92 23.89
C ASN A 212 28.79 37.79 25.43
N VAL A 213 28.42 36.63 25.96
CA VAL A 213 28.43 36.34 27.40
C VAL A 213 29.86 36.36 27.95
N LEU A 214 30.84 35.81 27.22
CA LEU A 214 32.26 35.89 27.59
C LEU A 214 32.77 37.33 27.56
N ALA A 215 32.34 38.14 26.60
CA ALA A 215 32.68 39.57 26.54
C ALA A 215 32.09 40.34 27.75
N ILE A 216 30.84 40.07 28.12
CA ILE A 216 30.20 40.65 29.32
C ILE A 216 30.96 40.26 30.59
N ARG A 217 31.39 38.99 30.71
CA ARG A 217 32.24 38.54 31.83
C ARG A 217 33.48 39.41 31.96
N SER A 218 34.20 39.62 30.85
CA SER A 218 35.42 40.42 30.83
C SER A 218 35.16 41.89 31.20
N LEU A 219 34.07 42.47 30.69
CA LEU A 219 33.67 43.84 31.04
C LEU A 219 33.30 43.97 32.52
N ALA A 220 32.60 42.98 33.09
CA ALA A 220 32.26 42.95 34.51
C ALA A 220 33.51 42.86 35.40
N GLU A 221 34.49 42.04 35.02
CA GLU A 221 35.78 41.95 35.70
C GLU A 221 36.55 43.28 35.65
N GLN A 222 36.58 43.95 34.50
CA GLN A 222 37.20 45.28 34.36
C GLN A 222 36.49 46.34 35.20
N ALA A 223 35.15 46.32 35.23
CA ALA A 223 34.35 47.23 36.04
C ALA A 223 34.60 47.02 37.54
N ALA A 224 34.72 45.76 37.98
CA ALA A 224 35.05 45.43 39.37
C ALA A 224 36.44 45.98 39.77
N GLN A 225 37.46 45.79 38.93
CA GLN A 225 38.79 46.37 39.15
C GLN A 225 38.76 47.91 39.17
N GLY A 226 37.95 48.54 38.30
CA GLY A 226 37.77 49.98 38.27
C GLY A 226 37.10 50.53 39.54
N ALA A 227 36.11 49.81 40.06
CA ALA A 227 35.44 50.15 41.31
C ALA A 227 36.38 50.05 42.51
N GLU A 228 37.22 49.00 42.58
CA GLU A 228 38.26 48.84 43.61
C GLU A 228 39.26 50.00 43.58
N ARG A 229 39.79 50.35 42.40
CA ARG A 229 40.68 51.52 42.24
C ARG A 229 40.02 52.83 42.67
N THR A 230 38.73 52.99 42.38
CA THR A 230 37.96 54.18 42.78
C THR A 230 37.77 54.23 44.29
N GLN A 231 37.52 53.08 44.93
CA GLN A 231 37.43 52.96 46.39
C GLN A 231 38.77 53.34 47.06
N ASP A 232 39.88 52.85 46.52
CA ASP A 232 41.23 53.16 47.01
C ASP A 232 41.57 54.64 46.84
N ALA A 233 41.31 55.21 45.67
CA ALA A 233 41.48 56.65 45.42
C ALA A 233 40.61 57.48 46.37
N GLY A 234 39.36 57.08 46.59
CA GLY A 234 38.46 57.71 47.56
C GLY A 234 38.98 57.62 49.00
N ALA A 235 39.60 56.50 49.39
CA ALA A 235 40.23 56.33 50.69
C ALA A 235 41.45 57.26 50.85
N ALA A 236 42.29 57.35 49.82
CA ALA A 236 43.44 58.27 49.78
C ALA A 236 43.00 59.74 49.89
N VAL A 237 41.97 60.15 49.14
CA VAL A 237 41.41 61.51 49.23
C VAL A 237 40.87 61.80 50.63
N ARG A 238 40.16 60.84 51.26
CA ARG A 238 39.70 60.99 52.65
C ARG A 238 40.85 61.10 53.65
N GLN A 239 41.97 60.43 53.41
CA GLN A 239 43.17 60.56 54.24
C GLN A 239 43.81 61.93 54.07
N ILE A 240 44.08 62.36 52.84
CA ILE A 240 44.66 63.68 52.54
C ILE A 240 43.79 64.80 53.12
N SER A 241 42.46 64.68 53.00
CA SER A 241 41.53 65.66 53.56
C SER A 241 41.60 65.75 55.09
N ARG A 242 41.80 64.62 55.78
CA ARG A 242 42.02 64.59 57.24
C ARG A 242 43.34 65.24 57.62
N GLU A 243 44.44 64.87 56.96
CA GLU A 243 45.76 65.46 57.20
C GLU A 243 45.77 66.98 56.94
N LEU A 244 45.09 67.42 55.88
CA LEU A 244 44.94 68.85 55.59
C LEU A 244 44.11 69.55 56.69
N GLY A 245 43.01 68.94 57.13
CA GLY A 245 42.18 69.45 58.23
C GLY A 245 42.97 69.60 59.54
N GLU A 246 43.79 68.60 59.89
CA GLU A 246 44.69 68.66 61.05
C GLU A 246 45.73 69.78 60.93
N ARG A 247 46.35 69.94 59.75
CA ARG A 247 47.33 71.02 59.50
C ARG A 247 46.69 72.41 59.59
N VAL A 248 45.48 72.59 59.08
CA VAL A 248 44.75 73.87 59.17
C VAL A 248 44.31 74.15 60.61
N ALA A 249 43.96 73.13 61.39
CA ALA A 249 43.59 73.30 62.80
C ALA A 249 44.72 73.91 63.64
N VAL A 250 46.00 73.67 63.30
CA VAL A 250 47.17 74.30 63.96
C VAL A 250 47.22 75.83 63.77
N PHE A 251 46.67 76.34 62.66
CA PHE A 251 46.63 77.77 62.37
C PHE A 251 45.34 78.46 62.82
N ARG A 252 44.43 77.70 63.45
CA ARG A 252 43.17 78.22 63.94
C ARG A 252 43.42 78.93 65.26
N ILE A 253 43.43 80.26 65.21
CA ILE A 253 43.50 81.12 66.40
C ILE A 253 42.09 81.17 67.02
N ASP A 254 41.97 80.53 68.17
CA ASP A 254 41.32 81.08 69.38
C ASP A 254 42.09 80.56 70.61
#